data_AF-A0A151AZ19-F1
#
_entry.id   AF-A0A151AZ19-F1
#
_cell.length_a   1.000
_cell.length_b   1.000
_cell.length_c   1.000
_cell.angle_alpha   90.00
_cell.angle_beta   90.00
_cell.angle_gamma   90.00
#
_symmetry.space_group_name_H-M   'P 1'
#
loop_
_entity.id
_entity.type
_entity.pdbx_description
1 polymer ?
#
loop_
_entity_poly.entity_id
_entity_poly.type
_entity_poly.pdbx_seq_one_letter_code
_entity_poly.pdbx_strand_id
1 'polypeptide(L)' 'MCNPIGQAKLLNAAGTDLNVIVCLCVGHDTLFIKYSEAPVTVLAAKDRVLAHNPLGAVYASHYFQKKLSSHRL' A
#
# COMPACT_ATOMS: atom_id res chain seq x y z
N MET A 1 0.33 6.67 15.15
CA MET A 1 0.44 7.82 14.23
C MET A 1 1.73 7.63 13.43
N CYS A 2 1.67 7.47 12.10
CA CYS A 2 2.89 7.31 11.28
C CYS A 2 3.24 8.65 10.60
N ASN A 3 4.52 8.89 10.33
CA ASN A 3 5.01 10.09 9.63
C ASN A 3 5.52 9.70 8.23
N PRO A 4 4.70 9.83 7.17
CA PRO A 4 5.08 9.39 5.81
C PRO A 4 6.26 10.21 5.24
N ILE A 5 6.38 11.49 5.63
CA ILE A 5 7.48 12.36 5.20
C ILE A 5 8.79 11.89 5.86
N GLY A 6 8.75 11.55 7.15
CA GLY A 6 9.90 11.03 7.88
C GLY A 6 10.39 9.69 7.32
N GLN A 7 9.46 8.80 6.94
CA GLN A 7 9.80 7.52 6.32
C GLN A 7 10.46 7.71 4.95
N ALA A 8 9.94 8.60 4.11
CA ALA A 8 10.56 8.92 2.82
C ALA A 8 11.99 9.44 3.00
N LYS A 9 12.21 10.39 3.93
CA LYS A 9 13.56 10.90 4.23
C LYS A 9 14.53 9.83 4.72
N LEU A 10 14.04 8.88 5.52
CA LEU A 10 14.86 7.76 6.00
C LEU A 10 15.29 6.84 4.85
N LEU A 11 14.40 6.57 3.89
CA LEU A 11 14.72 5.76 2.73
C LEU A 11 15.61 6.50 1.71
N ASN A 12 15.43 7.81 1.54
CA ASN A 12 16.35 8.64 0.77
C ASN A 12 17.77 8.59 1.38
N ALA A 13 17.88 8.72 2.70
CA ALA A 13 19.18 8.62 3.40
C ALA A 13 19.81 7.22 3.28
N ALA A 14 18.99 6.17 3.17
CA ALA A 14 19.44 4.81 2.90
C ALA A 14 19.82 4.55 1.44
N GLY A 15 19.57 5.50 0.53
CA GLY A 15 19.92 5.37 -0.89
C GLY A 15 19.13 4.29 -1.62
N THR A 16 17.85 4.10 -1.28
CA THR A 16 17.00 3.09 -1.96
C THR A 16 16.82 3.42 -3.44
N ASP A 17 16.83 2.41 -4.31
CA ASP A 17 16.61 2.59 -5.76
C ASP A 17 15.13 2.56 -6.17
N LEU A 18 14.29 1.88 -5.38
CA LEU A 18 12.85 1.73 -5.61
C LEU A 18 12.15 1.53 -4.27
N ASN A 19 11.04 2.25 -4.06
CA ASN A 19 10.19 2.08 -2.89
C ASN A 19 8.86 1.44 -3.29
N VAL A 20 8.41 0.46 -2.49
CA VAL A 20 7.15 -0.25 -2.71
C VAL A 20 6.20 0.03 -1.56
N ILE A 21 5.06 0.64 -1.88
CA ILE A 21 3.99 0.88 -0.91
C ILE A 21 3.09 -0.34 -0.80
N VAL A 22 2.80 -0.73 0.44
CA VAL A 22 1.87 -1.81 0.77
C VAL A 22 0.83 -1.30 1.77
N CYS A 23 -0.43 -1.21 1.34
CA CYS A 23 -1.61 -0.98 2.19
C CYS A 23 -1.63 0.36 2.95
N LEU A 24 -0.96 1.40 2.45
CA LEU A 24 -1.01 2.73 3.07
C LEU A 24 -2.30 3.49 2.66
N CYS A 25 -2.68 4.46 3.49
CA CYS A 25 -3.85 5.30 3.24
C CYS A 25 -3.54 6.34 2.15
N VAL A 26 -4.54 6.74 1.36
CA VAL A 26 -4.39 7.71 0.25
C VAL A 26 -3.60 8.98 0.62
N GLY A 27 -3.83 9.53 1.82
CA GLY A 27 -3.09 10.71 2.29
C GLY A 27 -1.62 10.40 2.64
N HIS A 28 -1.35 9.22 3.19
CA HIS A 28 0.03 8.78 3.45
C HIS A 28 0.76 8.45 2.16
N ASP A 29 0.11 7.80 1.19
CA ASP A 29 0.66 7.53 -0.14
C ASP A 29 1.11 8.81 -0.81
N THR A 30 0.21 9.78 -0.89
CA THR A 30 0.46 11.06 -1.55
C THR A 30 1.67 11.76 -0.95
N LEU A 31 1.77 11.80 0.39
CA LEU A 31 2.89 12.44 1.06
C LEU A 31 4.19 11.64 0.89
N PHE A 32 4.17 10.31 1.06
CA PHE A 32 5.37 9.50 0.88
C PHE A 32 5.91 9.62 -0.55
N ILE A 33 5.04 9.47 -1.56
CA ILE A 33 5.40 9.58 -2.98
C ILE A 33 5.99 10.95 -3.29
N LYS A 34 5.41 12.03 -2.75
CA LYS A 34 5.89 13.40 -2.96
C LYS A 34 7.31 13.64 -2.44
N TYR A 35 7.69 13.00 -1.33
CA TYR A 35 8.97 13.23 -0.66
C TYR A 35 10.01 12.11 -0.90
N SER A 36 9.65 11.03 -1.59
CA SER A 36 10.59 9.99 -2.02
C SER A 36 11.43 10.49 -3.19
N GLU A 37 12.75 10.37 -3.09
CA GLU A 37 13.67 10.64 -4.21
C GLU A 37 13.70 9.47 -5.19
N ALA A 38 13.64 8.25 -4.67
CA ALA A 38 13.49 7.04 -5.47
C ALA A 38 12.08 6.96 -6.08
N PRO A 39 11.93 6.35 -7.27
CA PRO A 39 10.61 6.02 -7.80
C PRO A 39 9.82 5.17 -6.81
N VAL A 40 8.51 5.37 -6.80
CA VAL A 40 7.59 4.65 -5.90
C VAL A 40 6.55 3.92 -6.73
N THR A 41 6.30 2.66 -6.40
CA THR A 41 5.16 1.90 -6.92
C THR A 41 4.26 1.43 -5.80
N VAL A 42 2.96 1.32 -6.08
CA VAL A 42 1.97 0.83 -5.13
C VAL A 42 1.67 -0.63 -5.48
N LEU A 43 2.04 -1.55 -4.60
CA LEU A 43 1.75 -2.97 -4.79
C LEU A 43 0.29 -3.30 -4.43
N ALA A 44 -0.21 -2.70 -3.35
CA ALA A 44 -1.59 -2.88 -2.92
C ALA A 44 -2.12 -1.58 -2.29
N ALA A 45 -3.19 -1.01 -2.87
CA ALA A 45 -3.87 0.14 -2.32
C ALA A 45 -4.73 -0.27 -1.11
N LYS A 46 -4.72 0.52 -0.04
CA LYS A 46 -5.57 0.29 1.13
C LYS A 46 -7.03 0.28 0.72
N ASP A 47 -7.73 -0.77 1.11
CA ASP A 47 -9.17 -0.87 0.93
C ASP A 47 -9.91 -0.84 2.29
N ARG A 48 -11.21 -0.57 2.25
CA ARG A 48 -12.09 -0.66 3.43
C ARG A 48 -12.82 -1.99 3.53
N VAL A 49 -12.96 -2.72 2.42
CA VAL A 49 -13.75 -3.96 2.33
C VAL A 49 -13.12 -5.07 3.17
N LEU A 50 -11.79 -5.08 3.26
CA LEU A 50 -10.94 -6.02 3.99
C LEU A 50 -10.28 -5.35 5.19
N ALA A 51 -10.94 -4.35 5.79
CA ALA A 51 -10.49 -3.70 7.01
C ALA A 51 -9.02 -3.22 6.96
N HIS A 52 -8.63 -2.59 5.84
CA HIS A 52 -7.28 -2.06 5.61
C HIS A 52 -6.19 -3.10 5.37
N ASN A 53 -6.60 -4.32 5.02
CA ASN A 53 -5.74 -5.47 4.74
C ASN A 53 -6.08 -6.07 3.35
N PRO A 54 -5.80 -5.33 2.26
CA PRO A 54 -6.18 -5.74 0.89
C PRO A 54 -5.57 -7.07 0.47
N LEU A 55 -4.38 -7.42 0.98
CA LEU A 55 -3.74 -8.70 0.71
C LEU A 55 -4.52 -9.91 1.27
N GLY A 56 -5.49 -9.68 2.16
CA GLY A 56 -6.44 -10.70 2.62
C GLY A 56 -7.21 -11.36 1.47
N ALA A 57 -7.45 -10.64 0.36
CA ALA A 57 -8.05 -11.24 -0.84
C ALA A 57 -7.18 -12.36 -1.43
N VAL A 58 -5.85 -12.29 -1.25
CA VAL A 58 -4.88 -13.23 -1.80
C VAL A 58 -4.67 -14.40 -0.85
N TYR A 59 -4.17 -14.16 0.37
CA TYR A 59 -3.78 -15.24 1.28
C TYR A 59 -4.96 -15.87 2.04
N ALA A 60 -6.06 -15.13 2.21
CA ALA A 60 -7.27 -15.59 2.89
C ALA A 60 -8.45 -15.71 1.90
N SER A 61 -8.13 -16.01 0.63
CA SER A 61 -9.09 -16.00 -0.47
C SER A 61 -10.33 -16.84 -0.16
N HIS A 62 -10.22 -18.02 0.45
CA HIS A 62 -11.35 -18.86 0.85
C HIS A 62 -12.41 -18.16 1.72
N TYR A 63 -12.03 -17.22 2.60
CA TYR A 63 -12.97 -16.42 3.38
C TYR A 63 -13.71 -15.38 2.53
N PHE A 64 -13.08 -14.90 1.46
CA PHE A 64 -13.60 -13.81 0.62
C PHE A 64 -14.10 -14.28 -0.75
N GLN A 65 -13.92 -15.55 -1.11
CA GLN A 65 -14.29 -16.15 -2.40
C GLN A 65 -15.73 -15.83 -2.77
N LYS A 66 -16.70 -16.07 -1.88
CA LYS A 66 -18.12 -15.79 -2.15
C LYS A 66 -18.43 -14.31 -2.41
N LYS A 67 -17.68 -13.41 -1.78
CA LYS A 67 -17.84 -11.95 -1.90
C LYS A 67 -17.14 -11.40 -3.16
N LEU A 68 -16.06 -12.04 -3.58
CA LEU A 68 -15.27 -11.63 -4.75
C LEU A 68 -15.73 -12.34 -6.04
N SER A 69 -16.34 -13.53 -5.95
CA SER A 69 -16.81 -14.30 -7.11
C SER A 69 -17.98 -13.64 -7.86
N SER A 70 -18.77 -12.80 -7.18
CA SER A 70 -19.87 -12.03 -7.79
C SER A 70 -19.41 -10.88 -8.68
N HIS A 71 -18.10 -10.62 -8.76
CA HIS A 71 -17.49 -9.55 -9.56
C HIS A 71 -16.49 -10.08 -10.60
N ARG A 72 -16.60 -11.37 -10.97
CA ARG A 72 -15.92 -11.86 -12.18
C ARG A 72 -16.53 -11.14 -13.39
N LEU A 73 -15.71 -10.28 -14.02
CA LEU A 73 -15.94 -9.74 -15.35
C LEU A 73 -16.00 -10.87 -16.39
#